data_AF-A0ABD2EUJ7-F1
#
_entry.id   AF-A0ABD2EUJ7-F1
#
_cell.length_a   1.000
_cell.length_b   1.000
_cell.length_c   1.000
_cell.angle_alpha   90.00
_cell.angle_beta   90.00
_cell.angle_gamma   90.00
#
_symmetry.space_group_name_H-M   'P 1'
#
loop_
_entity.id
_entity.type
_entity.pdbx_description
1 polymer ?
#
loop_
_entity_poly.entity_id
_entity_poly.type
_entity_poly.pdbx_seq_one_letter_code
_entity_poly.pdbx_strand_id
1 'polypeptide(L)'
;MLPSGTALLSALLLAASSLGQGARRPPRPPSLISTIQPKANFDAQQFAGTWFLVAVGSACRALQEQGHRAEATTLHVAPQGTAMAVSTFRKLDGICWQVRQLYRDTGVPGRFLLQARGARGAVHVVVAETDYQGFAILYLERAGRLSVKLYARSLPVSDSVLSGFERRVQEAHLTEDQVLFFPKYGFCEAADQFHVLDEARR
;
A
#
# COMPACT_ATOMS: atom_id res chain seq x y z
N MET A 1 11.09 -31.29 -80.43
CA MET A 1 10.69 -29.95 -79.94
C MET A 1 9.85 -30.16 -78.69
N LEU A 2 10.30 -29.70 -77.51
CA LEU A 2 9.53 -29.63 -76.26
C LEU A 2 8.39 -28.59 -76.39
N PRO A 3 7.44 -28.45 -75.44
CA PRO A 3 6.81 -29.43 -74.52
C PRO A 3 5.27 -29.21 -74.41
N SER A 4 4.54 -30.08 -73.71
CA SER A 4 3.18 -29.82 -73.14
C SER A 4 2.95 -30.93 -72.10
N GLY A 5 3.03 -30.74 -70.79
CA GLY A 5 2.37 -29.73 -69.97
C GLY A 5 1.65 -30.48 -68.83
N THR A 6 2.41 -31.21 -68.00
CA THR A 6 1.89 -31.87 -66.79
C THR A 6 2.11 -30.96 -65.59
N ALA A 7 1.04 -30.34 -65.09
CA ALA A 7 1.04 -29.63 -63.81
C ALA A 7 0.06 -30.35 -62.87
N LEU A 8 0.54 -31.37 -62.16
CA LEU A 8 -0.14 -31.94 -61.00
C LEU A 8 0.24 -31.07 -59.79
N LEU A 9 -0.68 -30.17 -59.41
CA LEU A 9 -0.56 -29.36 -58.20
C LEU A 9 -0.89 -30.24 -56.97
N SER A 10 0.15 -30.77 -56.33
CA SER A 10 0.05 -31.42 -55.03
C SER A 10 -0.25 -30.39 -53.94
N ALA A 11 -1.46 -30.40 -53.39
CA ALA A 11 -1.84 -29.62 -52.23
C ALA A 11 -1.29 -30.29 -50.95
N LEU A 12 -0.24 -29.71 -50.36
CA LEU A 12 0.26 -30.06 -49.03
C LEU A 12 -0.39 -29.12 -47.99
N LEU A 13 -1.49 -29.57 -47.40
CA LEU A 13 -2.09 -28.98 -46.20
C LEU A 13 -1.27 -29.38 -44.97
N LEU A 14 -0.42 -28.47 -44.49
CA LEU A 14 0.21 -28.60 -43.18
C LEU A 14 -0.80 -28.19 -42.10
N ALA A 15 -1.50 -29.17 -41.53
CA ALA A 15 -2.25 -29.00 -40.30
C ALA A 15 -1.26 -28.94 -39.12
N ALA A 16 -0.77 -27.75 -38.81
CA ALA A 16 -0.05 -27.51 -37.56
C ALA A 16 -1.08 -27.37 -36.42
N SER A 17 -1.53 -28.50 -35.88
CA SER A 17 -2.26 -28.53 -34.61
C SER A 17 -1.26 -28.29 -33.47
N SER A 18 -1.01 -27.02 -33.15
CA SER A 18 -0.35 -26.68 -31.88
C SER A 18 -1.35 -26.90 -30.75
N LEU A 19 -1.22 -28.02 -30.05
CA LEU A 19 -1.74 -28.13 -28.68
C LEU A 19 -0.99 -27.07 -27.86
N GLY A 20 -1.62 -25.90 -27.71
CA GLY A 20 -1.20 -24.89 -26.75
C GLY A 20 -1.34 -25.48 -25.35
N GLN A 21 -0.28 -26.12 -24.85
CA GLN A 21 -0.10 -26.31 -23.42
C GLN A 21 -0.01 -24.90 -22.83
N GLY A 22 -1.12 -24.43 -22.26
CA GLY A 22 -1.16 -23.17 -21.54
C GLY A 22 -0.04 -23.19 -20.52
N ALA A 23 0.98 -22.36 -20.74
CA ALA A 23 2.12 -22.24 -19.85
C ALA A 23 1.58 -22.00 -18.44
N ARG A 24 1.74 -23.00 -17.56
CA ARG A 24 1.34 -22.88 -16.15
C ARG A 24 2.08 -21.68 -15.61
N ARG A 25 1.31 -20.66 -15.22
CA ARG A 25 1.85 -19.42 -14.66
C ARG A 25 2.71 -19.81 -13.45
N PRO A 26 3.98 -19.36 -13.35
CA PRO A 26 4.84 -19.73 -12.24
C PRO A 26 4.16 -19.35 -10.90
N PRO A 27 4.38 -20.14 -9.83
CA PRO A 27 3.81 -19.85 -8.51
C PRO A 27 4.16 -18.43 -8.10
N ARG A 28 3.16 -17.65 -7.67
CA ARG A 28 3.40 -16.31 -7.16
C ARG A 28 4.25 -16.43 -5.89
N PRO A 29 5.33 -15.66 -5.73
CA PRO A 29 6.12 -15.68 -4.50
C PRO A 29 5.22 -15.37 -3.29
N PRO A 30 5.51 -15.96 -2.12
CA PRO A 30 4.71 -15.73 -0.92
C PRO A 30 4.69 -14.24 -0.55
N SER A 31 3.55 -13.77 -0.06
CA SER A 31 3.36 -12.39 0.40
C SER A 31 4.24 -12.12 1.62
N LEU A 32 5.07 -11.09 1.56
CA LEU A 32 5.99 -10.72 2.64
C LEU A 32 5.21 -10.26 3.89
N ILE A 33 4.08 -9.59 3.70
CA ILE A 33 3.25 -9.13 4.82
C ILE A 33 2.54 -10.26 5.57
N SER A 34 2.50 -11.48 5.01
CA SER A 34 1.85 -12.62 5.65
C SER A 34 2.57 -13.07 6.92
N THR A 35 3.89 -12.87 7.01
CA THR A 35 4.72 -13.23 8.18
C THR A 35 4.65 -12.19 9.31
N ILE A 36 4.18 -10.97 9.01
CA ILE A 36 4.07 -9.88 9.99
C ILE A 36 2.91 -10.17 10.94
N GLN A 37 3.19 -10.19 12.25
CA GLN A 37 2.17 -10.40 13.25
C GLN A 37 1.36 -9.12 13.49
N PRO A 38 0.01 -9.17 13.44
CA PRO A 38 -0.82 -8.04 13.84
C PRO A 38 -0.75 -7.82 15.36
N LYS A 39 -1.08 -6.60 15.80
CA LYS A 39 -1.30 -6.26 17.21
C LYS A 39 -2.28 -7.27 17.82
N ALA A 40 -1.82 -7.98 18.84
CA ALA A 40 -2.67 -8.92 19.58
C ALA A 40 -3.92 -8.20 20.11
N ASN A 41 -5.09 -8.80 19.88
CA ASN A 41 -6.39 -8.24 20.25
C ASN A 41 -6.56 -6.78 19.78
N PHE A 42 -6.21 -6.51 18.51
CA PHE A 42 -6.37 -5.18 17.92
C PHE A 42 -7.79 -4.64 18.14
N ASP A 43 -7.89 -3.45 18.71
CA ASP A 43 -9.14 -2.76 18.99
C ASP A 43 -9.27 -1.51 18.11
N ALA A 44 -10.18 -1.57 17.15
CA ALA A 44 -10.45 -0.45 16.24
C ALA A 44 -10.98 0.79 16.96
N GLN A 45 -11.71 0.63 18.07
CA GLN A 45 -12.25 1.75 18.85
C GLN A 45 -11.13 2.53 19.53
N GLN A 46 -10.18 1.84 20.14
CA GLN A 46 -9.00 2.49 20.74
C GLN A 46 -8.08 3.10 19.66
N PHE A 47 -8.00 2.46 18.49
CA PHE A 47 -7.22 2.96 17.36
C PHE A 47 -7.86 4.16 16.64
N ALA A 48 -9.14 4.44 16.88
CA ALA A 48 -9.89 5.52 16.24
C ALA A 48 -9.29 6.91 16.53
N GLY A 49 -9.65 7.91 15.73
CA GLY A 49 -9.22 9.29 15.88
C GLY A 49 -8.04 9.67 14.97
N THR A 50 -7.33 10.73 15.37
CA THR A 50 -6.30 11.37 14.55
C THR A 50 -4.93 10.71 14.73
N TRP A 51 -4.19 10.56 13.63
CA TRP A 51 -2.82 10.05 13.57
C TRP A 51 -1.98 10.88 12.60
N PHE A 52 -0.80 11.32 13.02
CA PHE A 52 0.14 12.04 12.17
C PHE A 52 1.15 11.07 11.57
N LEU A 53 1.37 11.12 10.26
CA LEU A 53 2.42 10.33 9.62
C LEU A 53 3.79 10.93 9.94
N VAL A 54 4.66 10.13 10.55
CA VAL A 54 5.98 10.56 11.01
C VAL A 54 7.05 10.17 10.00
N ALA A 55 7.06 8.89 9.60
CA ALA A 55 8.08 8.34 8.71
C ALA A 55 7.55 7.16 7.91
N VAL A 56 8.18 6.90 6.76
CA VAL A 56 7.92 5.75 5.91
C VAL A 56 9.24 5.11 5.49
N GLY A 57 9.42 3.83 5.79
CA GLY A 57 10.45 2.99 5.18
C GLY A 57 9.88 2.32 3.93
N SER A 58 10.45 2.58 2.74
CA SER A 58 10.00 1.91 1.51
C SER A 58 11.01 2.01 0.36
N ALA A 59 11.24 0.91 -0.34
CA ALA A 59 11.98 0.90 -1.62
C ALA A 59 11.19 1.50 -2.82
N CYS A 60 10.03 2.14 -2.59
CA CYS A 60 9.24 2.74 -3.66
C CYS A 60 10.01 3.90 -4.32
N ARG A 61 10.37 3.73 -5.60
CA ARG A 61 11.17 4.70 -6.35
C ARG A 61 10.61 6.13 -6.32
N ALA A 62 9.30 6.29 -6.49
CA ALA A 62 8.66 7.59 -6.45
C ALA A 62 8.82 8.28 -5.08
N LEU A 63 8.79 7.51 -3.98
CA LEU A 63 9.02 8.03 -2.64
C LEU A 63 10.48 8.43 -2.45
N GLN A 64 11.41 7.63 -2.97
CA GLN A 64 12.86 7.91 -2.89
C GLN A 64 13.26 9.15 -3.69
N GLU A 65 12.72 9.31 -4.90
CA GLU A 65 13.05 10.46 -5.76
C GLU A 65 12.34 11.75 -5.33
N GLN A 66 11.08 11.65 -4.89
CA GLN A 66 10.25 12.81 -4.53
C GLN A 66 10.14 13.03 -3.02
N GLY A 67 10.95 12.33 -2.21
CA GLY A 67 10.84 12.39 -0.76
C GLY A 67 11.05 13.78 -0.18
N HIS A 68 11.90 14.58 -0.83
CA HIS A 68 12.12 16.00 -0.50
C HIS A 68 10.85 16.88 -0.62
N ARG A 69 9.77 16.37 -1.25
CA ARG A 69 8.45 17.01 -1.37
C ARG A 69 7.40 16.30 -0.51
N ALA A 70 7.83 15.57 0.53
CA ALA A 70 6.89 15.00 1.48
C ALA A 70 6.03 16.10 2.10
N GLU A 71 4.73 15.85 2.18
CA GLU A 71 3.76 16.80 2.70
C GLU A 71 3.24 16.31 4.04
N ALA A 72 3.03 17.23 4.98
CA ALA A 72 2.47 16.91 6.28
C ALA A 72 1.15 16.14 6.10
N THR A 73 1.09 14.92 6.63
CA THR A 73 0.01 13.98 6.36
C THR A 73 -0.67 13.57 7.67
N THR A 74 -1.98 13.76 7.72
CA THR A 74 -2.84 13.40 8.86
C THR A 74 -3.80 12.29 8.44
N LEU A 75 -4.05 11.31 9.29
CA LEU A 75 -5.09 10.30 9.13
C LEU A 75 -6.16 10.52 10.19
N HIS A 76 -7.43 10.49 9.78
CA HIS A 76 -8.56 10.32 10.67
C HIS A 76 -9.15 8.94 10.46
N VAL A 77 -9.17 8.15 11.52
CA VAL A 77 -9.65 6.77 11.51
C VAL A 77 -10.97 6.70 12.27
N ALA A 78 -11.98 6.09 11.66
CA ALA A 78 -13.26 5.81 12.28
C ALA A 78 -13.63 4.34 12.08
N PRO A 79 -13.97 3.60 13.15
CA PRO A 79 -14.47 2.23 13.03
C PRO A 79 -15.76 2.18 12.21
N GLN A 80 -15.89 1.17 11.35
CA GLN A 80 -17.09 0.94 10.55
C GLN A 80 -17.40 -0.57 10.52
N GLY A 81 -18.13 -1.04 11.54
CA GLY A 81 -18.30 -2.48 11.77
C GLY A 81 -16.94 -3.13 12.08
N THR A 82 -16.57 -4.16 11.31
CA THR A 82 -15.23 -4.80 11.41
C THR A 82 -14.17 -4.11 10.54
N ALA A 83 -14.57 -3.17 9.67
CA ALA A 83 -13.68 -2.38 8.84
C ALA A 83 -13.29 -1.05 9.52
N MET A 84 -12.36 -0.31 8.93
CA MET A 84 -12.03 1.06 9.32
C MET A 84 -12.20 2.02 8.14
N ALA A 85 -12.99 3.07 8.32
CA ALA A 85 -12.99 4.22 7.43
C ALA A 85 -11.78 5.09 7.75
N VAL A 86 -10.96 5.37 6.74
CA VAL A 86 -9.70 6.12 6.89
C VAL A 86 -9.74 7.32 5.95
N SER A 87 -9.69 8.52 6.51
CA SER A 87 -9.51 9.76 5.75
C SER A 87 -8.06 10.24 5.89
N THR A 88 -7.34 10.33 4.78
CA THR A 88 -5.99 10.89 4.74
C THR A 88 -6.05 12.32 4.25
N PHE A 89 -5.49 13.25 5.02
CA PHE A 89 -5.36 14.66 4.67
C PHE A 89 -3.91 14.99 4.40
N ARG A 90 -3.65 15.69 3.30
CA ARG A 90 -2.32 16.18 2.93
C ARG A 90 -2.44 17.44 2.11
N LYS A 91 -1.40 18.28 2.15
CA LYS A 91 -1.29 19.37 1.19
C LYS A 91 -0.82 18.85 -0.17
N LEU A 92 -1.28 19.53 -1.21
CA LEU A 92 -0.73 19.46 -2.55
C LEU A 92 -0.81 20.88 -3.10
N ASP A 93 0.35 21.47 -3.39
CA ASP A 93 0.49 22.85 -3.89
C ASP A 93 -0.26 23.88 -3.02
N GLY A 94 -0.15 23.72 -1.69
CA GLY A 94 -0.76 24.61 -0.69
C GLY A 94 -2.23 24.34 -0.39
N ILE A 95 -2.90 23.47 -1.15
CA ILE A 95 -4.32 23.13 -0.97
C ILE A 95 -4.46 21.82 -0.19
N CYS A 96 -5.36 21.78 0.78
CA CYS A 96 -5.66 20.58 1.55
C CYS A 96 -6.55 19.62 0.76
N TRP A 97 -6.08 18.39 0.56
CA TRP A 97 -6.83 17.31 -0.06
C TRP A 97 -7.20 16.25 0.97
N GLN A 98 -8.42 15.71 0.86
CA GLN A 98 -8.88 14.57 1.64
C GLN A 98 -9.03 13.35 0.72
N VAL A 99 -8.37 12.24 1.06
CA VAL A 99 -8.57 10.93 0.42
C VAL A 99 -9.32 10.02 1.38
N ARG A 100 -10.53 9.58 1.01
CA ARG A 100 -11.34 8.66 1.82
C ARG A 100 -11.17 7.24 1.34
N GLN A 101 -10.81 6.35 2.26
CA GLN A 101 -10.51 4.95 2.01
C GLN A 101 -11.27 4.07 3.00
N LEU A 102 -11.56 2.83 2.60
CA LEU A 102 -12.11 1.82 3.48
C LEU A 102 -11.13 0.66 3.62
N TYR A 103 -10.64 0.46 4.83
CA TYR A 103 -9.75 -0.62 5.21
C TYR A 103 -10.63 -1.79 5.60
N ARG A 104 -10.85 -2.70 4.65
CA ARG A 104 -11.79 -3.81 4.80
C ARG A 104 -11.17 -4.89 5.66
N ASP A 105 -11.98 -5.49 6.53
CA ASP A 105 -11.59 -6.65 7.33
C ASP A 105 -11.18 -7.83 6.43
N THR A 106 -10.15 -8.57 6.86
CA THR A 106 -9.72 -9.82 6.23
C THR A 106 -10.02 -11.06 7.09
N GLY A 107 -10.82 -10.90 8.16
CA GLY A 107 -11.15 -11.94 9.12
C GLY A 107 -10.13 -12.13 10.25
N VAL A 108 -9.06 -11.32 10.27
CA VAL A 108 -8.03 -11.36 11.31
C VAL A 108 -7.89 -9.95 11.89
N PRO A 109 -8.16 -9.72 13.19
CA PRO A 109 -8.03 -8.42 13.81
C PRO A 109 -6.65 -7.79 13.58
N GLY A 110 -6.64 -6.51 13.19
CA GLY A 110 -5.41 -5.77 12.87
C GLY A 110 -4.90 -5.99 11.45
N ARG A 111 -5.52 -6.87 10.65
CA ARG A 111 -5.25 -7.03 9.21
C ARG A 111 -6.38 -6.47 8.37
N PHE A 112 -6.00 -5.70 7.35
CA PHE A 112 -6.95 -5.02 6.48
C PHE A 112 -6.56 -5.13 5.01
N LEU A 113 -7.55 -4.98 4.14
CA LEU A 113 -7.39 -4.90 2.70
C LEU A 113 -7.95 -3.56 2.19
N LEU A 114 -7.08 -2.78 1.56
CA LEU A 114 -7.45 -1.60 0.81
C LEU A 114 -7.54 -1.95 -0.68
N GLN A 115 -8.73 -1.82 -1.26
CA GLN A 115 -8.89 -1.93 -2.71
C GLN A 115 -8.57 -0.58 -3.35
N ALA A 116 -7.49 -0.53 -4.13
CA ALA A 116 -7.17 0.67 -4.88
C ALA A 116 -8.06 0.80 -6.14
N ARG A 117 -8.22 2.03 -6.64
CA ARG A 117 -8.98 2.33 -7.85
C ARG A 117 -8.16 2.09 -9.13
N GLY A 118 -8.86 1.69 -10.20
CA GLY A 118 -8.29 1.52 -11.53
C GLY A 118 -7.25 0.39 -11.59
N ALA A 119 -6.19 0.58 -12.38
CA ALA A 119 -5.10 -0.39 -12.52
C ALA A 119 -4.20 -0.52 -11.27
N ARG A 120 -4.49 0.24 -10.20
CA ARG A 120 -3.74 0.15 -8.95
C ARG A 120 -4.18 -1.14 -8.24
N GLY A 121 -3.24 -2.08 -8.08
CA GLY A 121 -3.50 -3.32 -7.34
C GLY A 121 -3.84 -3.08 -5.87
N ALA A 122 -4.44 -4.10 -5.24
CA ALA A 122 -4.80 -4.08 -3.82
C ALA A 122 -3.59 -3.85 -2.91
N VAL A 123 -3.85 -3.28 -1.74
CA VAL A 123 -2.86 -3.03 -0.70
C VAL A 123 -3.28 -3.77 0.56
N HIS A 124 -2.42 -4.66 1.03
CA HIS A 124 -2.60 -5.31 2.33
C HIS A 124 -2.02 -4.40 3.40
N VAL A 125 -2.71 -4.29 4.54
CA VAL A 125 -2.30 -3.45 5.66
C VAL A 125 -2.33 -4.29 6.94
N VAL A 126 -1.32 -4.14 7.79
CA VAL A 126 -1.26 -4.75 9.11
C VAL A 126 -0.89 -3.68 10.13
N VAL A 127 -1.70 -3.50 11.16
CA VAL A 127 -1.31 -2.74 12.36
C VAL A 127 -0.52 -3.70 13.24
N ALA A 128 0.81 -3.57 13.23
CA ALA A 128 1.69 -4.53 13.90
C ALA A 128 1.92 -4.15 15.37
N GLU A 129 2.28 -2.89 15.61
CA GLU A 129 2.58 -2.40 16.96
C GLU A 129 1.84 -1.09 17.19
N THR A 130 1.19 -0.97 18.35
CA THR A 130 0.57 0.28 18.80
C THR A 130 0.25 0.17 20.29
N ASP A 131 0.38 1.29 20.99
CA ASP A 131 -0.15 1.50 22.34
C ASP A 131 -1.49 2.26 22.31
N TYR A 132 -2.04 2.52 21.12
CA TYR A 132 -3.23 3.31 20.81
C TYR A 132 -3.16 4.81 21.17
N GLN A 133 -2.28 5.20 22.11
CA GLN A 133 -2.22 6.52 22.73
C GLN A 133 -1.03 7.36 22.27
N GLY A 134 0.07 6.75 21.87
CA GLY A 134 1.31 7.43 21.50
C GLY A 134 1.68 7.18 20.05
N PHE A 135 1.76 5.92 19.64
CA PHE A 135 2.31 5.55 18.34
C PHE A 135 1.59 4.36 17.69
N ALA A 136 1.82 4.20 16.38
CA ALA A 136 1.46 3.00 15.65
C ALA A 136 2.45 2.71 14.53
N ILE A 137 2.88 1.46 14.40
CA ILE A 137 3.70 0.95 13.30
C ILE A 137 2.81 0.05 12.43
N LEU A 138 2.65 0.47 11.18
CA LEU A 138 1.86 -0.23 10.18
C LEU A 138 2.77 -0.79 9.09
N TYR A 139 2.50 -2.02 8.69
CA TYR A 139 3.08 -2.63 7.50
C TYR A 139 2.07 -2.55 6.36
N LEU A 140 2.54 -2.19 5.17
CA LEU A 140 1.75 -2.18 3.95
C LEU A 140 2.47 -2.94 2.85
N GLU A 141 1.74 -3.81 2.15
CA GLU A 141 2.26 -4.50 0.97
C GLU A 141 1.42 -4.18 -0.25
N ARG A 142 2.11 -3.76 -1.32
CA ARG A 142 1.50 -3.54 -2.62
C ARG A 142 2.37 -4.14 -3.71
N ALA A 143 1.78 -4.99 -4.55
CA ALA A 143 2.48 -5.68 -5.64
C ALA A 143 3.76 -6.41 -5.16
N GLY A 144 3.69 -7.05 -3.98
CA GLY A 144 4.81 -7.78 -3.39
C GLY A 144 5.91 -6.90 -2.77
N ARG A 145 5.73 -5.58 -2.71
CA ARG A 145 6.68 -4.65 -2.09
C ARG A 145 6.15 -4.22 -0.73
N LEU A 146 6.92 -4.53 0.31
CA LEU A 146 6.63 -4.16 1.70
C LEU A 146 7.06 -2.71 1.97
N SER A 147 6.36 -2.05 2.88
CA SER A 147 6.70 -0.75 3.44
C SER A 147 6.27 -0.69 4.89
N VAL A 148 6.99 0.09 5.69
CA VAL A 148 6.72 0.28 7.12
C VAL A 148 6.40 1.76 7.33
N LYS A 149 5.36 2.06 8.09
CA LYS A 149 4.94 3.43 8.40
C LYS A 149 4.84 3.64 9.90
N LEU A 150 5.42 4.73 10.38
CA LEU A 150 5.26 5.19 11.75
C LEU A 150 4.23 6.32 11.80
N TYR A 151 3.26 6.16 12.68
CA TYR A 151 2.28 7.16 13.03
C TYR A 151 2.40 7.54 14.50
N ALA A 152 2.03 8.77 14.84
CA ALA A 152 1.97 9.25 16.22
C ALA A 152 0.68 10.02 16.50
N ARG A 153 0.24 10.03 17.75
CA ARG A 153 -0.91 10.85 18.20
C ARG A 153 -0.54 12.33 18.36
N SER A 154 0.72 12.62 18.64
CA SER A 154 1.27 13.97 18.81
C SER A 154 2.75 14.00 18.47
N LEU A 155 3.29 15.19 18.23
CA LEU A 155 4.71 15.43 17.97
C LEU A 155 5.31 16.27 19.12
N PRO A 156 6.61 16.09 19.45
CA PRO A 156 7.57 15.14 18.88
C PRO A 156 7.32 13.69 19.33
N VAL A 157 7.86 12.74 18.57
CA VAL A 157 7.87 11.32 18.93
C VAL A 157 9.09 11.03 19.80
N SER A 158 8.95 10.17 20.81
CA SER A 158 10.07 9.77 21.66
C SER A 158 11.13 8.96 20.91
N ASP A 159 12.39 9.10 21.31
CA ASP A 159 13.53 8.36 20.71
C ASP A 159 13.33 6.84 20.73
N SER A 160 12.76 6.29 21.81
CA SER A 160 12.49 4.85 21.92
C SER A 160 11.58 4.31 20.80
N VAL A 161 10.56 5.09 20.42
CA VAL A 161 9.63 4.76 19.33
C VAL A 161 10.32 4.93 17.97
N LEU A 162 11.16 5.94 17.80
CA LEU A 162 11.93 6.16 16.56
C LEU A 162 12.91 5.02 16.32
N SER A 163 13.74 4.67 17.31
CA SER A 163 14.66 3.54 17.22
C SER A 163 13.92 2.20 17.06
N GLY A 164 12.76 2.05 17.70
CA GLY A 164 11.88 0.90 17.49
C GLY A 164 11.43 0.78 16.03
N PHE A 165 11.01 1.89 15.42
CA PHE A 165 10.63 1.93 14.01
C PHE A 165 11.81 1.64 13.08
N GLU A 166 12.98 2.23 13.31
CA GLU A 166 14.19 1.99 12.50
C GLU A 166 14.59 0.51 12.51
N ARG A 167 14.53 -0.14 13.68
CA ARG A 167 14.73 -1.58 13.79
C ARG A 167 13.71 -2.38 12.96
N ARG A 168 12.43 -1.98 12.97
CA ARG A 168 11.40 -2.63 12.13
C ARG A 168 11.61 -2.43 10.64
N VAL A 169 12.18 -1.30 10.22
CA VAL A 169 12.59 -1.05 8.83
C VAL A 169 13.71 -2.02 8.44
N GLN A 170 14.74 -2.17 9.28
CA GLN A 170 15.84 -3.11 9.04
C GLN A 170 15.36 -4.58 8.97
N GLU A 171 14.48 -4.99 9.90
CA GLU A 171 13.86 -6.33 9.90
C GLU A 171 12.98 -6.57 8.65
N ALA A 172 12.46 -5.49 8.03
CA ALA A 172 11.75 -5.54 6.76
C ALA A 172 12.68 -5.57 5.53
N HIS A 173 14.00 -5.70 5.74
CA HIS A 173 15.04 -5.66 4.71
C HIS A 173 15.07 -4.35 3.92
N LEU A 174 14.74 -3.25 4.59
CA LEU A 174 14.89 -1.90 4.07
C LEU A 174 16.07 -1.22 4.76
N THR A 175 16.71 -0.30 4.04
CA THR A 175 17.88 0.43 4.52
C THR A 175 17.50 1.78 5.11
N GLU A 176 18.42 2.41 5.85
CA GLU A 176 18.20 3.72 6.46
C GLU A 176 17.96 4.82 5.42
N ASP A 177 18.67 4.78 4.28
CA ASP A 177 18.45 5.68 3.14
C ASP A 177 17.06 5.52 2.50
N GLN A 178 16.36 4.42 2.79
CA GLN A 178 14.99 4.18 2.35
C GLN A 178 13.93 4.67 3.34
N VAL A 179 14.36 5.29 4.46
CA VAL A 179 13.48 5.96 5.42
C VAL A 179 13.29 7.42 5.03
N LEU A 180 12.03 7.80 4.87
CA LEU A 180 11.64 9.18 4.63
C LEU A 180 10.84 9.71 5.82
N PHE A 181 11.35 10.76 6.45
CA PHE A 181 10.63 11.52 7.47
C PHE A 181 9.71 12.55 6.82
N PHE A 182 8.51 12.69 7.38
CA PHE A 182 7.49 13.62 6.90
C PHE A 182 7.58 14.95 7.68
N PRO A 183 7.09 16.07 7.10
CA PRO A 183 7.10 17.35 7.80
C PRO A 183 6.34 17.30 9.13
N LYS A 184 6.89 18.00 10.13
CA LYS A 184 6.33 18.11 11.49
C LYS A 184 5.39 19.31 11.66
N TYR A 185 5.11 20.03 10.59
CA TYR A 185 4.30 21.25 10.56
C TYR A 185 3.54 21.35 9.24
N GLY A 186 2.51 22.19 9.20
CA GLY A 186 1.74 22.43 7.98
C GLY A 186 0.67 21.39 7.68
N PHE A 187 0.21 20.63 8.68
CA PHE A 187 -0.88 19.66 8.57
C PHE A 187 -2.19 20.29 8.06
N CYS A 188 -3.06 19.41 7.56
CA CYS A 188 -4.44 19.70 7.20
C CYS A 188 -5.38 18.87 8.07
N GLU A 189 -6.51 19.46 8.47
CA GLU A 189 -7.57 18.78 9.22
C GLU A 189 -8.91 18.75 8.46
N ALA A 190 -9.04 19.58 7.43
CA ALA A 190 -10.22 19.67 6.58
C ALA A 190 -9.82 19.92 5.13
N ALA A 191 -10.69 19.50 4.21
CA ALA A 191 -10.64 19.82 2.79
C ALA A 191 -12.05 20.25 2.35
N ASP A 192 -12.14 21.19 1.43
CA ASP A 192 -13.42 21.56 0.84
C ASP A 192 -13.93 20.45 -0.11
N GLN A 193 -15.20 20.56 -0.51
CA GLN A 193 -15.88 19.55 -1.32
C GLN A 193 -15.24 19.25 -2.68
N PHE A 194 -14.45 20.17 -3.24
CA PHE A 194 -13.79 20.00 -4.54
C PHE A 194 -12.46 19.25 -4.42
N HIS A 195 -11.91 19.17 -3.21
CA HIS A 195 -10.62 18.54 -2.92
C HIS A 195 -10.78 17.24 -2.12
N VAL A 196 -11.91 16.54 -2.31
CA VAL A 196 -12.19 15.22 -1.72
C VAL A 196 -12.11 14.14 -2.80
N LEU A 197 -11.14 13.23 -2.66
CA LEU A 197 -11.08 11.99 -3.42
C LEU A 197 -11.69 10.86 -2.58
N ASP A 198 -12.95 10.53 -2.83
CA ASP A 198 -13.61 9.41 -2.16
C ASP A 198 -13.32 8.11 -2.90
N GLU A 199 -12.37 7.29 -2.43
CA GLU A 199 -12.04 5.96 -2.97
C GLU A 199 -12.87 4.82 -2.33
N ALA A 200 -13.62 5.11 -1.26
CA ALA A 200 -14.43 4.14 -0.53
C ALA A 200 -15.74 3.82 -1.26
N ARG A 201 -16.33 4.80 -1.96
CA ARG A 201 -17.54 4.61 -2.78
C ARG A 201 -17.25 3.72 -4.00
N ARG A 202 -17.81 2.52 -3.95
CA ARG A 202 -18.30 1.73 -5.10
C ARG A 202 -19.72 1.33 -4.79
#